data_AF-A0A8S1S119-F1
#
_entry.id   AF-A0A8S1S119-F1
#
_cell.length_a   1.000
_cell.length_b   1.000
_cell.length_c   1.000
_cell.angle_alpha   90.00
_cell.angle_beta   90.00
_cell.angle_gamma   90.00
#
_symmetry.space_group_name_H-M   'P 1'
#
loop_
_entity.id
_entity.type
_entity.pdbx_description
1 polymer ?
#
loop_
_entity_poly.entity_id
_entity_poly.type
_entity_poly.pdbx_seq_one_letter_code
_entity_poly.pdbx_strand_id
1 'polypeptide(L)'
;MCLPLSCLKFSVQFQAWVILIVGISSLIGTIVINVDQRQYLDYLDEFTSQKPSDGILIGLYVFSSILIFFGICGIIGGWKRIGTLLFCFNIGNFILTIAFLGLAIIGFSLGQSAHWIDIFSDEKCLQSDFFSGSVTLNNVYSEAEAVLCKTIYENGPGCQCYYTGSMTSSTSQAVQFYSNSNSDLPIRIQQCQQYVDYKSDYDEEAEYLKSVEEQFSCSGWCFPYSIYIFSDINAGTPKDKCYGAITGYAKEICIYIGAVAISVCFIMILCVTCVLCLCFHPTKKQEGNFYSRMAHYD
;
A
#
# COMPACT_ATOMS: atom_id res chain seq x y z
N MET A 1 -23.16 -35.80 6.24
CA MET A 1 -24.12 -35.43 5.16
C MET A 1 -23.31 -34.95 3.96
N CYS A 2 -23.44 -35.60 2.81
CA CYS A 2 -22.73 -35.16 1.60
C CYS A 2 -23.53 -34.04 0.92
N LEU A 3 -22.86 -32.94 0.55
CA LEU A 3 -23.47 -31.89 -0.26
C LEU A 3 -23.88 -32.45 -1.64
N PRO A 4 -25.00 -31.98 -2.22
CA PRO A 4 -25.41 -32.42 -3.54
C PRO A 4 -24.35 -32.06 -4.59
N LEU A 5 -24.07 -32.99 -5.51
CA LEU A 5 -23.03 -32.86 -6.53
C LEU A 5 -23.14 -31.56 -7.34
N SER A 6 -24.37 -31.12 -7.62
CA SER A 6 -24.63 -29.87 -8.35
C SER A 6 -24.14 -28.64 -7.60
N CYS A 7 -24.28 -28.61 -6.27
CA CYS A 7 -23.81 -27.50 -5.43
C CYS A 7 -22.28 -27.43 -5.41
N LEU A 8 -21.61 -28.58 -5.29
CA LEU A 8 -20.14 -28.65 -5.36
C LEU A 8 -19.61 -28.16 -6.72
N LYS A 9 -20.27 -28.55 -7.82
CA LYS A 9 -19.90 -28.08 -9.17
C LYS A 9 -20.04 -26.58 -9.32
N PHE A 10 -21.18 -26.02 -8.88
CA PHE A 10 -21.42 -24.59 -8.93
C PHE A 10 -20.38 -23.81 -8.12
N SER A 11 -20.05 -24.29 -6.90
CA SER A 11 -19.05 -23.67 -6.04
C SER A 11 -17.67 -23.61 -6.70
N VAL A 12 -17.20 -24.71 -7.31
CA VAL A 12 -15.89 -24.76 -7.96
C VAL A 12 -15.83 -23.84 -9.17
N GLN A 13 -16.90 -23.80 -9.99
CA GLN A 13 -16.97 -22.90 -11.15
C GLN A 13 -17.00 -21.44 -10.73
N PHE A 14 -17.83 -21.09 -9.74
CA PHE A 14 -17.90 -19.74 -9.21
C PHE A 14 -16.53 -19.27 -8.69
N GLN A 15 -15.84 -20.11 -7.93
CA GLN A 15 -14.50 -19.80 -7.44
C GLN A 15 -13.48 -19.60 -8.56
N ALA A 16 -13.49 -20.47 -9.58
CA ALA A 16 -12.58 -20.33 -10.72
C ALA A 16 -12.79 -19.01 -11.47
N TRP A 17 -14.04 -18.57 -11.61
CA TRP A 17 -14.37 -17.24 -12.15
C TRP A 17 -13.86 -16.10 -11.27
N VAL A 18 -14.04 -16.17 -9.96
CA VAL A 18 -13.52 -15.16 -9.03
C VAL A 18 -12.00 -15.04 -9.14
N ILE A 19 -11.29 -16.18 -9.14
CA ILE A 19 -9.82 -16.20 -9.28
C ILE A 19 -9.38 -15.61 -10.61
N LEU A 20 -10.08 -15.93 -11.70
CA LEU A 20 -9.79 -15.37 -13.01
C LEU A 20 -10.00 -13.84 -13.04
N ILE A 21 -11.12 -13.35 -12.50
CA ILE A 21 -11.41 -11.91 -12.43
C ILE A 21 -10.37 -11.18 -11.59
N VAL A 22 -9.98 -11.74 -10.45
CA VAL A 22 -8.92 -11.18 -9.60
C VAL A 22 -7.59 -11.16 -10.34
N GLY A 23 -7.22 -12.24 -11.04
CA GLY A 23 -5.97 -12.30 -11.82
C GLY A 23 -5.94 -11.30 -12.99
N ILE A 24 -7.06 -11.10 -13.70
CA ILE A 24 -7.15 -10.08 -14.76
C ILE A 24 -7.07 -8.67 -14.16
N SER A 25 -7.80 -8.43 -13.06
CA SER A 25 -7.81 -7.12 -12.40
C SER A 25 -6.42 -6.77 -11.84
N SER A 26 -5.71 -7.74 -11.26
CA SER A 26 -4.35 -7.56 -10.76
C SER A 26 -3.36 -7.31 -11.90
N LEU A 27 -3.53 -7.96 -13.05
CA LEU A 27 -2.70 -7.70 -14.23
C LEU A 27 -2.90 -6.28 -14.76
N ILE A 28 -4.16 -5.84 -14.89
CA ILE A 28 -4.49 -4.47 -15.30
C ILE A 28 -3.89 -3.46 -14.31
N GLY A 29 -4.09 -3.68 -13.00
CA GLY A 29 -3.50 -2.84 -11.96
C GLY A 29 -1.97 -2.78 -12.06
N THR A 30 -1.31 -3.91 -12.30
CA THR A 30 0.14 -3.96 -12.48
C THR A 30 0.60 -3.16 -13.70
N ILE A 31 -0.15 -3.20 -14.81
CA ILE A 31 0.15 -2.40 -16.01
C ILE A 31 -0.01 -0.91 -15.71
N VAL A 32 -1.08 -0.51 -15.02
CA VAL A 32 -1.30 0.89 -14.64
C VAL A 32 -0.17 1.38 -13.74
N ILE A 33 0.20 0.61 -12.70
CA ILE A 33 1.32 0.94 -11.80
C ILE A 33 2.63 1.03 -12.59
N ASN A 34 2.89 0.14 -13.55
CA ASN A 34 4.10 0.20 -14.38
C ASN A 34 4.16 1.48 -15.22
N VAL A 35 3.04 1.89 -15.83
CA VAL A 35 2.98 3.11 -16.64
C VAL A 35 3.19 4.35 -15.77
N ASP A 36 2.52 4.42 -14.63
CA ASP A 36 2.62 5.52 -13.68
C ASP A 36 4.02 5.60 -13.05
N GLN A 37 4.55 4.46 -12.59
CA GLN A 37 5.91 4.39 -12.06
C GLN A 37 6.95 4.74 -13.11
N ARG A 38 6.80 4.39 -14.39
CA ARG A 38 7.75 4.84 -15.41
C ARG A 38 7.78 6.35 -15.54
N GLN A 39 6.63 7.02 -15.47
CA GLN A 39 6.58 8.48 -15.48
C GLN A 39 7.28 9.07 -14.25
N TYR A 40 7.12 8.44 -13.08
CA TYR A 40 7.78 8.86 -11.85
C TYR A 40 9.27 8.48 -11.79
N LEU A 41 9.67 7.37 -12.41
CA LEU A 41 11.05 6.87 -12.42
C LEU A 41 11.91 7.56 -13.46
N ASP A 42 11.36 7.94 -14.61
CA ASP A 42 12.07 8.81 -15.55
C ASP A 42 12.40 10.17 -14.90
N TYR A 43 11.64 10.55 -13.86
CA TYR A 43 11.91 11.72 -13.01
C TYR A 43 12.97 11.43 -11.93
N LEU A 44 12.91 10.25 -11.28
CA LEU A 44 13.84 9.85 -10.21
C LEU A 44 15.21 9.26 -10.64
N ASP A 45 15.34 8.68 -11.85
CA ASP A 45 16.60 8.07 -12.37
C ASP A 45 17.69 9.13 -12.58
N GLU A 46 17.33 10.42 -12.58
CA GLU A 46 18.27 11.55 -12.55
C GLU A 46 18.91 11.74 -11.15
N PHE A 47 18.25 11.31 -10.07
CA PHE A 47 18.65 11.65 -8.70
C PHE A 47 19.10 10.46 -7.85
N THR A 48 18.63 9.25 -8.11
CA THR A 48 18.96 8.07 -7.29
C THR A 48 19.67 7.01 -8.11
N SER A 49 20.97 6.78 -7.83
CA SER A 49 21.77 5.70 -8.42
C SER A 49 21.30 4.28 -8.03
N GLN A 50 20.18 4.19 -7.31
CA GLN A 50 19.62 2.96 -6.79
C GLN A 50 18.22 2.78 -7.39
N LYS A 51 18.19 2.19 -8.60
CA LYS A 51 16.95 1.82 -9.28
C LYS A 51 16.05 1.05 -8.30
N PRO A 52 14.84 1.52 -8.01
CA PRO A 52 13.94 0.77 -7.15
C PRO A 52 13.75 -0.61 -7.76
N SER A 53 13.70 -1.59 -6.88
CA SER A 53 13.66 -3.01 -7.23
C SER A 53 12.51 -3.29 -8.21
N ASP A 54 12.84 -3.43 -9.49
CA ASP A 54 12.00 -4.02 -10.54
C ASP A 54 11.38 -5.36 -10.10
N GLY A 55 11.95 -5.99 -9.07
CA GLY A 55 11.49 -7.23 -8.48
C GLY A 55 10.04 -7.20 -8.00
N ILE A 56 9.53 -6.09 -7.45
CA ILE A 56 8.12 -6.02 -7.00
C ILE A 56 7.19 -6.11 -8.20
N LEU A 57 7.46 -5.31 -9.24
CA LEU A 57 6.65 -5.27 -10.45
C LEU A 57 6.67 -6.62 -11.19
N ILE A 58 7.86 -7.22 -11.33
CA ILE A 58 8.02 -8.57 -11.90
C ILE A 58 7.22 -9.59 -11.08
N GLY A 59 7.29 -9.51 -9.75
CA GLY A 59 6.52 -10.36 -8.85
C GLY A 59 5.01 -10.26 -9.08
N LEU A 60 4.48 -9.05 -9.26
CA LEU A 60 3.06 -8.81 -9.54
C LEU A 60 2.62 -9.37 -10.91
N TYR A 61 3.45 -9.24 -11.94
CA TYR A 61 3.19 -9.84 -13.26
C TYR A 61 3.13 -11.38 -13.20
N VAL A 62 4.10 -11.99 -12.50
CA VAL A 62 4.15 -13.45 -12.32
C VAL A 62 2.93 -13.92 -11.53
N PHE A 63 2.62 -13.25 -10.43
CA PHE A 63 1.45 -13.58 -9.60
C PHE A 63 0.14 -13.51 -10.40
N SER A 64 -0.08 -12.42 -11.13
CA SER A 64 -1.29 -12.24 -11.95
C SER A 64 -1.41 -13.31 -13.04
N SER A 65 -0.30 -13.66 -13.69
CA SER A 65 -0.26 -14.70 -14.72
C SER A 65 -0.61 -16.08 -14.16
N ILE A 66 -0.09 -16.41 -12.97
CA ILE A 66 -0.39 -17.66 -12.26
C ILE A 66 -1.88 -17.74 -11.89
N LEU A 67 -2.47 -16.65 -11.40
CA LEU A 67 -3.90 -16.60 -11.08
C LEU A 67 -4.77 -16.84 -12.32
N ILE A 68 -4.46 -16.19 -13.43
CA ILE A 68 -5.19 -16.36 -14.70
C ILE A 68 -5.10 -17.82 -15.17
N PHE A 69 -3.89 -18.39 -15.14
CA PHE A 69 -3.67 -19.79 -15.51
C PHE A 69 -4.51 -20.75 -14.66
N PHE A 70 -4.48 -20.62 -13.33
CA PHE A 70 -5.28 -21.47 -12.46
C PHE A 70 -6.79 -21.24 -12.63
N GLY A 71 -7.23 -19.99 -12.82
CA GLY A 71 -8.62 -19.66 -13.12
C GLY A 71 -9.13 -20.39 -14.38
N ILE A 72 -8.37 -20.34 -15.47
CA ILE A 72 -8.70 -21.04 -16.73
C ILE A 72 -8.76 -22.55 -16.52
N CYS A 73 -7.77 -23.13 -15.83
CA CYS A 73 -7.76 -24.56 -15.48
C CYS A 73 -9.00 -24.96 -14.68
N GLY A 74 -9.42 -24.14 -13.71
CA GLY A 74 -10.62 -24.36 -12.92
C GLY A 74 -11.91 -24.33 -13.75
N ILE A 75 -12.05 -23.35 -14.65
CA ILE A 75 -13.23 -23.23 -15.53
C ILE A 75 -13.30 -24.43 -16.50
N ILE A 76 -12.23 -24.71 -17.24
CA ILE A 76 -12.20 -25.80 -18.22
C ILE A 76 -12.33 -27.16 -17.52
N GLY A 77 -11.63 -27.36 -16.41
CA GLY A 77 -11.73 -28.57 -15.60
C GLY A 77 -13.14 -28.81 -15.06
N GLY A 78 -13.80 -27.75 -14.60
CA GLY A 78 -15.18 -27.78 -14.13
C GLY A 78 -16.21 -28.06 -15.23
N TRP A 79 -16.03 -27.50 -16.43
CA TRP A 79 -16.93 -27.71 -17.57
C TRP A 79 -16.74 -29.07 -18.25
N LYS A 80 -15.49 -29.40 -18.62
CA LYS A 80 -15.16 -30.63 -19.36
C LYS A 80 -14.97 -31.85 -18.45
N ARG A 81 -15.05 -31.67 -17.12
CA ARG A 81 -14.86 -32.72 -16.10
C ARG A 81 -13.50 -33.42 -16.18
N ILE A 82 -12.46 -32.70 -16.61
CA ILE A 82 -11.11 -33.23 -16.75
C ILE A 82 -10.43 -33.24 -15.37
N GLY A 83 -10.17 -34.43 -14.82
CA GLY A 83 -9.61 -34.59 -13.48
C GLY A 83 -8.26 -33.90 -13.29
N THR A 84 -7.36 -33.99 -14.27
CA THR A 84 -6.02 -33.38 -14.21
C THR A 84 -6.07 -31.85 -14.08
N LEU A 85 -6.98 -31.18 -14.80
CA LEU A 85 -7.12 -29.72 -14.72
C LEU A 85 -7.72 -29.27 -13.37
N LEU A 86 -8.68 -30.04 -12.84
CA LEU A 86 -9.22 -29.81 -11.50
C LEU A 86 -8.14 -30.01 -10.41
N PHE A 87 -7.26 -31.00 -10.59
CA PHE A 87 -6.13 -31.22 -9.69
C PHE A 87 -5.12 -30.05 -9.75
N CYS A 88 -4.79 -29.58 -10.95
CA CYS A 88 -3.94 -28.39 -11.15
C CYS A 88 -4.54 -27.14 -10.49
N PHE A 89 -5.84 -26.90 -10.66
CA PHE A 89 -6.56 -25.82 -9.99
C PHE A 89 -6.49 -25.95 -8.45
N ASN A 90 -6.62 -27.16 -7.92
CA ASN A 90 -6.57 -27.39 -6.48
C ASN A 90 -5.16 -27.13 -5.90
N ILE A 91 -4.10 -27.51 -6.62
CA ILE A 91 -2.72 -27.16 -6.26
C ILE A 91 -2.57 -25.64 -6.19
N GLY A 92 -3.10 -24.92 -7.19
CA GLY A 92 -3.08 -23.46 -7.19
C GLY A 92 -3.77 -22.85 -5.96
N ASN A 93 -4.98 -23.31 -5.63
CA ASN A 93 -5.69 -22.88 -4.43
C ASN A 93 -4.92 -23.17 -3.14
N PHE A 94 -4.24 -24.31 -3.05
CA PHE A 94 -3.42 -24.65 -1.90
C PHE A 94 -2.23 -23.71 -1.75
N ILE A 95 -1.52 -23.41 -2.84
CA ILE A 95 -0.41 -22.45 -2.85
C ILE A 95 -0.91 -21.06 -2.43
N LEU A 96 -2.04 -20.60 -2.98
CA LEU A 96 -2.64 -19.32 -2.60
C LEU A 96 -3.05 -19.30 -1.13
N THR A 97 -3.58 -20.40 -0.60
CA THR A 97 -3.94 -20.51 0.83
C THR A 97 -2.71 -20.29 1.71
N ILE A 98 -1.58 -20.94 1.39
CA ILE A 98 -0.32 -20.75 2.11
C ILE A 98 0.17 -19.30 2.00
N ALA A 99 0.10 -18.71 0.81
CA ALA A 99 0.52 -17.33 0.59
C ALA A 99 -0.33 -16.34 1.43
N PHE A 100 -1.66 -16.46 1.39
CA PHE A 100 -2.55 -15.61 2.19
C PHE A 100 -2.42 -15.86 3.70
N LEU A 101 -2.14 -17.10 4.11
CA LEU A 101 -1.83 -17.37 5.52
C LEU A 101 -0.52 -16.68 5.95
N GLY A 102 0.52 -16.73 5.12
CA GLY A 102 1.76 -16.00 5.34
C GLY A 102 1.53 -14.48 5.43
N LEU A 103 0.76 -13.92 4.49
CA LEU A 103 0.37 -12.51 4.52
C LEU A 103 -0.44 -12.14 5.76
N ALA A 104 -1.33 -13.03 6.22
CA ALA A 104 -2.08 -12.79 7.45
C ALA A 104 -1.15 -12.75 8.67
N ILE A 105 -0.22 -13.71 8.77
CA ILE A 105 0.77 -13.76 9.86
C ILE A 105 1.65 -12.50 9.84
N ILE A 106 2.15 -12.10 8.66
CA ILE A 106 2.97 -10.89 8.51
C ILE A 106 2.14 -9.64 8.83
N GLY A 107 0.94 -9.50 8.29
CA GLY A 107 0.08 -8.34 8.53
C GLY A 107 -0.25 -8.16 10.01
N PHE A 108 -0.63 -9.24 10.70
CA PHE A 108 -0.87 -9.20 12.14
C PHE A 108 0.40 -9.05 12.96
N SER A 109 1.52 -9.67 12.58
CA SER A 109 2.77 -9.50 13.30
C SER A 109 3.24 -8.06 13.19
N LEU A 110 3.33 -7.49 11.99
CA LEU A 110 3.69 -6.08 11.78
C LEU A 110 2.70 -5.12 12.46
N GLY A 111 1.40 -5.42 12.39
CA GLY A 111 0.34 -4.58 12.95
C GLY A 111 0.23 -4.60 14.48
N GLN A 112 0.38 -5.76 15.12
CA GLN A 112 0.27 -5.88 16.58
C GLN A 112 1.60 -5.71 17.32
N SER A 113 2.74 -6.02 16.70
CA SER A 113 4.05 -5.94 17.36
C SER A 113 4.60 -4.52 17.43
N ALA A 114 3.84 -3.64 18.08
CA ALA A 114 4.30 -2.30 18.48
C ALA A 114 5.47 -2.33 19.48
N HIS A 115 5.89 -3.50 19.95
CA HIS A 115 7.03 -3.66 20.87
C HIS A 115 8.28 -4.32 20.28
N TRP A 116 8.21 -4.98 19.12
CA TRP A 116 9.35 -5.73 18.58
C TRP A 116 9.92 -5.13 17.29
N ILE A 117 9.16 -4.28 16.62
CA ILE A 117 9.62 -3.61 15.41
C ILE A 117 9.82 -2.13 15.76
N ASP A 118 10.97 -1.88 16.37
CA ASP A 118 11.58 -0.57 16.61
C ASP A 118 11.60 0.36 15.39
N ILE A 119 11.34 -0.19 14.19
CA ILE A 119 11.29 0.51 12.90
C ILE A 119 10.19 1.58 12.86
N PHE A 120 9.14 1.48 13.68
CA PHE A 120 8.06 2.47 13.75
C PHE A 120 8.05 3.26 15.06
N SER A 121 9.10 3.13 15.89
CA SER A 121 9.21 3.94 17.10
C SER A 121 9.55 5.37 16.73
N ASP A 122 8.79 6.30 17.29
CA ASP A 122 9.04 7.74 17.22
C ASP A 122 10.47 8.12 17.62
N GLU A 123 11.05 7.40 18.59
CA GLU A 123 12.40 7.64 19.10
C GLU A 123 13.48 7.36 18.06
N LYS A 124 13.16 6.53 17.05
CA LYS A 124 14.08 6.14 15.98
C LYS A 124 13.80 6.83 14.66
N CYS A 125 12.95 7.86 14.62
CA CYS A 125 12.63 8.56 13.38
C CYS A 125 13.88 9.00 12.59
N LEU A 126 14.90 9.54 13.26
CA LEU A 126 16.17 9.95 12.63
C LEU A 126 17.12 8.78 12.31
N GLN A 127 16.91 7.61 12.90
CA GLN A 127 17.75 6.41 12.75
C GLN A 127 17.08 5.32 11.91
N SER A 128 15.89 5.59 11.38
CA SER A 128 15.07 4.59 10.71
C SER A 128 15.59 4.32 9.30
N ASP A 129 16.23 3.16 9.11
CA ASP A 129 16.67 2.65 7.80
C ASP A 129 15.51 2.45 6.81
N PHE A 130 14.27 2.37 7.30
CA PHE A 130 13.08 2.16 6.45
C PHE A 130 12.76 3.37 5.56
N PHE A 131 13.04 4.57 6.04
CA PHE A 131 12.98 5.80 5.25
C PHE A 131 14.40 6.31 5.16
N SER A 132 15.17 5.82 4.17
CA SER A 132 16.56 6.22 3.95
C SER A 132 16.75 7.75 3.78
N GLY A 133 15.66 8.48 3.50
CA GLY A 133 15.61 9.95 3.45
C GLY A 133 15.08 10.65 4.70
N SER A 134 14.86 9.96 5.83
CA SER A 134 14.21 10.56 7.02
C SER A 134 14.98 11.77 7.57
N VAL A 135 16.31 11.69 7.60
CA VAL A 135 17.18 12.81 8.00
C VAL A 135 17.04 13.96 7.01
N THR A 136 17.06 13.68 5.71
CA THR A 136 16.87 14.68 4.66
C THR A 136 15.54 15.40 4.79
N LEU A 137 14.43 14.66 4.93
CA LEU A 137 13.09 15.23 5.11
C LEU A 137 12.99 16.08 6.38
N ASN A 138 13.61 15.63 7.47
CA ASN A 138 13.64 16.41 8.70
C ASN A 138 14.44 17.71 8.55
N ASN A 139 15.57 17.68 7.82
CA ASN A 139 16.37 18.86 7.54
C ASN A 139 15.60 19.85 6.64
N VAL A 140 14.92 19.35 5.61
CA VAL A 140 14.07 20.15 4.72
C VAL A 140 12.98 20.88 5.51
N TYR A 141 12.32 20.19 6.46
CA TYR A 141 11.40 20.83 7.40
C TYR A 141 12.06 21.89 8.26
N SER A 142 13.20 21.58 8.87
CA SER A 142 13.90 22.49 9.77
C SER A 142 14.34 23.78 9.07
N GLU A 143 14.78 23.67 7.82
CA GLU A 143 15.18 24.84 7.04
C GLU A 143 13.97 25.65 6.56
N ALA A 144 12.91 24.97 6.12
CA ALA A 144 11.67 25.63 5.70
C ALA A 144 11.01 26.41 6.86
N GLU A 145 11.02 25.86 8.09
CA GLU A 145 10.52 26.55 9.29
C GLU A 145 11.32 27.81 9.63
N ALA A 146 12.63 27.81 9.37
CA ALA A 146 13.49 28.96 9.60
C ALA A 146 13.21 30.13 8.64
N VAL A 147 12.52 29.88 7.52
CA VAL A 147 12.23 30.87 6.47
C VAL A 147 10.78 31.37 6.54
N LEU A 148 9.80 30.46 6.58
CA LEU A 148 8.39 30.80 6.48
C LEU A 148 7.89 31.57 7.71
N CYS A 149 7.29 32.73 7.49
CA CYS A 149 6.77 33.60 8.56
C CYS A 149 7.82 34.08 9.57
N LYS A 150 9.11 34.09 9.23
CA LYS A 150 10.19 34.59 10.10
C LYS A 150 10.72 35.92 9.60
N THR A 151 11.24 36.75 10.50
CA THR A 151 11.72 38.11 10.15
C THR A 151 13.11 38.11 9.50
N ILE A 152 13.97 37.14 9.82
CA ILE A 152 15.37 37.10 9.36
C ILE A 152 15.72 35.66 8.98
N TYR A 153 16.31 35.48 7.80
CA TYR A 153 16.92 34.24 7.33
C TYR A 153 18.30 34.56 6.74
N GLU A 154 19.35 33.86 7.17
CA GLU A 154 20.74 33.95 6.68
C GLU A 154 21.17 35.32 6.09
N ASN A 155 21.11 36.38 6.91
CA ASN A 155 21.51 37.77 6.56
C ASN A 155 20.57 38.53 5.59
N GLY A 156 19.36 38.03 5.33
CA GLY A 156 18.32 38.69 4.54
C GLY A 156 16.98 38.82 5.27
N PRO A 157 16.03 39.59 4.70
CA PRO A 157 14.66 39.62 5.20
C PRO A 157 14.02 38.24 5.00
N GLY A 158 13.37 37.71 6.05
CA GLY A 158 12.64 36.46 5.95
C GLY A 158 11.34 36.58 5.14
N CYS A 159 10.57 35.49 5.06
CA CYS A 159 9.37 35.45 4.23
C CYS A 159 8.13 35.88 5.02
N GLN A 160 7.54 37.03 4.66
CA GLN A 160 6.25 37.45 5.25
C GLN A 160 5.14 36.55 4.72
N CYS A 161 4.32 36.00 5.60
CA CYS A 161 3.25 35.09 5.21
C CYS A 161 1.85 35.65 5.45
N TYR A 162 0.85 35.09 4.77
CA TYR A 162 -0.56 35.35 5.04
C TYR A 162 -1.10 34.36 6.09
N TYR A 163 -1.45 34.86 7.27
CA TYR A 163 -1.92 34.04 8.38
C TYR A 163 -3.17 34.62 9.04
N THR A 164 -4.22 33.80 9.12
CA THR A 164 -5.54 34.15 9.66
C THR A 164 -5.93 33.34 10.89
N GLY A 165 -5.11 32.36 11.28
CA GLY A 165 -5.39 31.51 12.44
C GLY A 165 -5.25 32.24 13.78
N SER A 166 -5.71 31.59 14.85
CA SER A 166 -5.61 32.12 16.20
C SER A 166 -4.18 32.03 16.74
N MET A 167 -3.63 33.14 17.24
CA MET A 167 -2.30 33.18 17.86
C MET A 167 -2.29 32.52 19.24
N THR A 168 -1.84 31.28 19.29
CA THR A 168 -1.47 30.59 20.55
C THR A 168 -0.01 30.88 20.91
N SER A 169 0.43 30.49 22.11
CA SER A 169 1.84 30.66 22.50
C SER A 169 2.80 29.94 21.55
N SER A 170 2.47 28.73 21.09
CA SER A 170 3.32 27.98 20.15
C SER A 170 3.28 28.59 18.74
N THR A 171 2.09 28.96 18.26
CA THR A 171 1.92 29.62 16.97
C THR A 171 2.67 30.95 16.91
N SER A 172 2.68 31.74 17.99
CA SER A 172 3.39 33.03 18.03
C SER A 172 4.91 32.90 17.90
N GLN A 173 5.47 31.74 18.27
CA GLN A 173 6.90 31.45 18.07
C GLN A 173 7.19 31.05 16.62
N ALA A 174 6.27 30.33 15.97
CA ALA A 174 6.37 29.93 14.58
C ALA A 174 6.09 31.09 13.61
N VAL A 175 5.08 31.93 13.90
CA VAL A 175 4.57 32.99 13.02
C VAL A 175 4.94 34.36 13.59
N GLN A 176 6.12 34.86 13.22
CA GLN A 176 6.66 36.13 13.73
C GLN A 176 6.47 37.29 12.72
N PHE A 177 6.48 36.97 11.43
CA PHE A 177 6.40 37.92 10.32
C PHE A 177 5.24 37.56 9.40
N TYR A 178 4.07 38.15 9.67
CA TYR A 178 2.83 37.82 8.94
C TYR A 178 1.96 39.04 8.67
N SER A 179 0.97 38.88 7.79
CA SER A 179 -0.18 39.77 7.65
C SER A 179 -1.46 38.93 7.70
N ASN A 180 -2.50 39.47 8.34
CA ASN A 180 -3.83 38.88 8.34
C ASN A 180 -4.78 39.52 7.32
N SER A 181 -4.32 40.55 6.60
CA SER A 181 -5.14 41.35 5.68
C SER A 181 -4.72 41.21 4.22
N ASN A 182 -3.48 40.81 3.96
CA ASN A 182 -2.94 40.68 2.61
C ASN A 182 -2.89 39.21 2.17
N SER A 183 -3.89 38.77 1.41
CA SER A 183 -4.01 37.40 0.88
C SER A 183 -3.02 37.07 -0.24
N ASP A 184 -2.32 38.08 -0.79
CA ASP A 184 -1.34 37.86 -1.86
C ASP A 184 0.02 37.39 -1.31
N LEU A 185 0.19 37.38 0.02
CA LEU A 185 1.40 36.87 0.66
C LEU A 185 1.42 35.34 0.67
N PRO A 186 2.63 34.73 0.68
CA PRO A 186 2.82 33.29 0.81
C PRO A 186 2.01 32.64 1.94
N ILE A 187 1.35 31.53 1.63
CA ILE A 187 0.67 30.64 2.59
C ILE A 187 1.41 29.32 2.80
N ARG A 188 2.50 29.10 2.05
CA ARG A 188 3.36 27.92 2.11
C ARG A 188 4.78 28.28 1.68
N ILE A 189 5.77 27.49 2.09
CA ILE A 189 7.18 27.81 1.87
C ILE A 189 7.58 27.91 0.39
N GLN A 190 6.97 27.10 -0.48
CA GLN A 190 7.27 27.07 -1.92
C GLN A 190 6.91 28.38 -2.64
N GLN A 191 6.17 29.28 -2.00
CA GLN A 191 5.85 30.62 -2.53
C GLN A 191 6.85 31.69 -2.06
N CYS A 192 7.76 31.36 -1.15
CA CYS A 192 8.80 32.26 -0.67
C CYS A 192 9.98 32.27 -1.65
N GLN A 193 10.30 33.43 -2.22
CA GLN A 193 11.43 33.57 -3.16
C GLN A 193 12.76 33.12 -2.55
N GLN A 194 12.97 33.38 -1.27
CA GLN A 194 14.19 32.97 -0.54
C GLN A 194 14.39 31.46 -0.49
N TYR A 195 13.29 30.69 -0.45
CA TYR A 195 13.35 29.23 -0.50
C TYR A 195 13.69 28.74 -1.90
N VAL A 196 13.02 29.32 -2.92
CA VAL A 196 13.25 29.03 -4.34
C VAL A 196 14.69 29.34 -4.77
N ASP A 197 15.24 30.46 -4.32
CA ASP A 197 16.61 30.89 -4.66
C ASP A 197 17.67 30.01 -3.99
N TYR A 198 17.37 29.44 -2.83
CA TYR A 198 18.31 28.64 -2.04
C TYR A 198 18.36 27.18 -2.46
N LYS A 199 17.24 26.59 -2.88
CA LYS A 199 17.15 25.12 -3.05
C LYS A 199 16.27 24.71 -4.24
N SER A 200 16.88 24.68 -5.44
CA SER A 200 16.35 23.86 -6.55
C SER A 200 16.37 22.36 -6.23
N ASP A 201 17.26 21.95 -5.33
CA ASP A 201 17.57 20.54 -5.10
C ASP A 201 16.54 19.81 -4.22
N TYR A 202 15.51 20.50 -3.73
CA TYR A 202 14.51 19.94 -2.79
C TYR A 202 13.06 20.19 -3.19
N ASP A 203 12.82 20.63 -4.42
CA ASP A 203 11.46 20.90 -4.91
C ASP A 203 10.58 19.64 -4.86
N GLU A 204 11.17 18.47 -5.11
CA GLU A 204 10.47 17.18 -5.06
C GLU A 204 10.08 16.79 -3.64
N GLU A 205 11.02 16.88 -2.69
CA GLU A 205 10.75 16.65 -1.28
C GLU A 205 9.70 17.62 -0.76
N ALA A 206 9.73 18.89 -1.19
CA ALA A 206 8.75 19.88 -0.79
C ALA A 206 7.33 19.54 -1.28
N GLU A 207 7.18 19.07 -2.52
CA GLU A 207 5.87 18.67 -3.06
C GLU A 207 5.38 17.34 -2.44
N TYR A 208 6.30 16.41 -2.17
CA TYR A 208 6.00 15.20 -1.40
C TYR A 208 5.54 15.54 0.02
N LEU A 209 6.27 16.40 0.72
CA LEU A 209 5.93 16.83 2.08
C LEU A 209 4.61 17.57 2.14
N LYS A 210 4.31 18.42 1.14
CA LYS A 210 2.99 19.04 0.99
C LYS A 210 1.88 17.99 0.90
N SER A 211 2.05 17.00 0.03
CA SER A 211 1.07 15.91 -0.14
C SER A 211 0.87 15.12 1.15
N VAL A 212 1.95 14.89 1.90
CA VAL A 212 1.91 14.24 3.21
C VAL A 212 1.16 15.09 4.25
N GLU A 213 1.46 16.38 4.34
CA GLU A 213 0.76 17.29 5.27
C GLU A 213 -0.75 17.35 4.97
N GLU A 214 -1.13 17.48 3.70
CA GLU A 214 -2.53 17.52 3.25
C GLU A 214 -3.26 16.20 3.54
N GLN A 215 -2.63 15.06 3.22
CA GLN A 215 -3.24 13.74 3.37
C GLN A 215 -3.39 13.33 4.84
N PHE A 216 -2.39 13.59 5.67
CA PHE A 216 -2.33 13.12 7.06
C PHE A 216 -2.67 14.20 8.09
N SER A 217 -2.91 15.44 7.66
CA SER A 217 -3.15 16.59 8.54
C SER A 217 -2.05 16.76 9.60
N CYS A 218 -0.81 16.52 9.21
CA CYS A 218 0.38 16.55 10.06
C CYS A 218 1.30 17.71 9.66
N SER A 219 2.26 18.05 10.52
CA SER A 219 3.35 18.98 10.16
C SER A 219 4.61 18.63 10.90
N GLY A 220 5.72 18.66 10.17
CA GLY A 220 7.03 18.24 10.64
C GLY A 220 7.24 16.74 10.50
N TRP A 221 8.45 16.33 10.13
CA TRP A 221 8.73 14.92 9.91
C TRP A 221 8.87 14.15 11.23
N CYS A 222 9.98 14.37 11.96
CA CYS A 222 10.23 13.73 13.26
C CYS A 222 9.78 14.54 14.47
N PHE A 223 9.66 15.86 14.30
CA PHE A 223 9.27 16.80 15.35
C PHE A 223 8.02 17.55 14.89
N PRO A 224 7.02 17.74 15.77
CA PRO A 224 5.79 18.41 15.40
C PRO A 224 6.00 19.93 15.28
N TYR A 225 5.38 20.55 14.29
CA TYR A 225 5.27 22.02 14.19
C TYR A 225 3.84 22.49 14.45
N SER A 226 3.71 23.73 14.91
CA SER A 226 2.41 24.34 15.27
C SER A 226 1.59 24.84 14.07
N ILE A 227 2.18 24.83 12.88
CA ILE A 227 1.61 25.30 11.62
C ILE A 227 2.02 24.34 10.49
N TYR A 228 1.25 24.31 9.42
CA TYR A 228 1.65 23.67 8.17
C TYR A 228 2.74 24.50 7.47
N ILE A 229 3.76 23.83 6.93
CA ILE A 229 4.90 24.51 6.30
C ILE A 229 4.84 24.37 4.77
N PHE A 230 4.51 23.17 4.28
CA PHE A 230 4.50 22.84 2.85
C PHE A 230 3.11 22.92 2.23
N SER A 231 2.05 22.76 3.03
CA SER A 231 0.65 22.96 2.68
C SER A 231 0.14 24.31 3.20
N ASP A 232 -1.17 24.57 3.08
CA ASP A 232 -1.75 25.86 3.48
C ASP A 232 -1.65 26.08 5.00
N ILE A 233 -0.89 27.09 5.42
CA ILE A 233 -0.73 27.50 6.82
C ILE A 233 -2.08 27.82 7.52
N ASN A 234 -3.13 28.12 6.76
CA ASN A 234 -4.47 28.41 7.25
C ASN A 234 -5.40 27.19 7.27
N ALA A 235 -4.94 25.98 6.92
CA ALA A 235 -5.73 24.76 6.92
C ALA A 235 -6.12 24.26 8.34
N GLY A 236 -5.64 24.92 9.39
CA GLY A 236 -5.92 24.60 10.78
C GLY A 236 -4.65 24.29 11.56
N THR A 237 -4.81 23.64 12.72
CA THR A 237 -3.66 23.20 13.53
C THR A 237 -3.30 21.76 13.17
N PRO A 238 -2.03 21.46 12.84
CA PRO A 238 -1.58 20.09 12.62
C PRO A 238 -1.86 19.20 13.82
N LYS A 239 -2.30 17.96 13.59
CA LYS A 239 -2.68 17.04 14.66
C LYS A 239 -1.50 16.33 15.30
N ASP A 240 -0.47 16.05 14.50
CA ASP A 240 0.72 15.29 14.90
C ASP A 240 1.90 15.58 13.95
N LYS A 241 3.06 15.02 14.24
CA LYS A 241 4.18 14.90 13.30
C LYS A 241 3.87 13.86 12.22
N CYS A 242 4.37 14.09 11.02
CA CYS A 242 4.04 13.30 9.84
C CYS A 242 4.58 11.88 9.89
N TYR A 243 5.76 11.66 10.48
CA TYR A 243 6.27 10.30 10.66
C TYR A 243 5.31 9.45 11.50
N GLY A 244 4.87 9.97 12.65
CA GLY A 244 3.93 9.27 13.54
C GLY A 244 2.57 9.02 12.88
N ALA A 245 2.04 10.00 12.14
CA ALA A 245 0.79 9.84 11.42
C ALA A 245 0.87 8.76 10.32
N ILE A 246 1.95 8.74 9.54
CA ILE A 246 2.17 7.75 8.47
C ILE A 246 2.35 6.34 9.08
N THR A 247 3.18 6.20 10.12
CA THR A 247 3.43 4.89 10.73
C THR A 247 2.18 4.36 11.46
N GLY A 248 1.40 5.24 12.08
CA GLY A 248 0.09 4.92 12.64
C GLY A 248 -0.87 4.40 11.58
N TYR A 249 -0.98 5.09 10.44
CA TYR A 249 -1.80 4.65 9.31
C TYR A 249 -1.32 3.32 8.71
N ALA A 250 0.00 3.17 8.53
CA ALA A 250 0.58 1.93 8.03
C ALA A 250 0.27 0.74 8.95
N LYS A 251 0.32 0.94 10.27
CA LYS A 251 -0.05 -0.06 11.26
C LYS A 251 -1.52 -0.47 11.12
N GLU A 252 -2.43 0.48 11.01
CA GLU A 252 -3.86 0.20 10.82
C GLU A 252 -4.12 -0.57 9.52
N ILE A 253 -3.46 -0.18 8.43
CA ILE A 253 -3.49 -0.91 7.16
C ILE A 253 -2.96 -2.33 7.32
N CYS A 254 -1.82 -2.54 7.98
CA CYS A 254 -1.25 -3.89 8.14
C CYS A 254 -2.20 -4.82 8.90
N ILE A 255 -2.86 -4.32 9.96
CA ILE A 255 -3.88 -5.08 10.70
C ILE A 255 -5.06 -5.39 9.78
N TYR A 256 -5.53 -4.41 9.01
CA TYR A 256 -6.63 -4.58 8.07
C TYR A 256 -6.31 -5.61 6.98
N ILE A 257 -5.12 -5.53 6.36
CA ILE A 257 -4.61 -6.51 5.40
C ILE A 257 -4.57 -7.90 6.04
N GLY A 258 -4.07 -8.01 7.28
CA GLY A 258 -4.06 -9.27 8.02
C GLY A 258 -5.45 -9.87 8.18
N ALA A 259 -6.43 -9.04 8.57
CA ALA A 259 -7.84 -9.44 8.75
C ALA A 259 -8.52 -9.86 7.43
N VAL A 260 -8.26 -9.17 6.33
CA VAL A 260 -8.75 -9.55 5.01
C VAL A 260 -8.09 -10.86 4.55
N ALA A 261 -6.77 -10.99 4.72
CA ALA A 261 -6.01 -12.16 4.31
C ALA A 261 -6.47 -13.43 5.04
N ILE A 262 -6.71 -13.37 6.35
CA ILE A 262 -7.22 -14.54 7.10
C ILE A 262 -8.64 -14.93 6.65
N SER A 263 -9.49 -13.95 6.32
CA SER A 263 -10.84 -14.19 5.83
C SER A 263 -10.81 -14.90 4.47
N VAL A 264 -9.97 -14.43 3.55
CA VAL A 264 -9.75 -15.07 2.25
C VAL A 264 -9.17 -16.48 2.41
N CYS A 265 -8.20 -16.65 3.31
CA CYS A 265 -7.60 -17.95 3.62
C CYS A 265 -8.65 -18.97 4.09
N PHE A 266 -9.55 -18.57 4.99
CA PHE A 266 -10.64 -19.43 5.44
C PHE A 266 -11.56 -19.87 4.30
N ILE A 267 -11.95 -18.93 3.43
CA ILE A 267 -12.76 -19.24 2.23
C ILE A 267 -12.02 -20.23 1.31
N MET A 268 -10.72 -20.02 1.09
CA MET A 268 -9.91 -20.90 0.24
C MET A 268 -9.79 -22.32 0.83
N ILE A 269 -9.66 -22.47 2.15
CA ILE A 269 -9.63 -23.78 2.82
C ILE A 269 -10.95 -24.54 2.62
N LEU A 270 -12.09 -23.85 2.77
CA LEU A 270 -13.40 -24.43 2.50
C LEU A 270 -13.51 -24.89 1.05
N CYS A 271 -12.99 -24.10 0.12
CA CYS A 271 -12.96 -24.42 -1.29
C CYS A 271 -12.10 -25.65 -1.61
N VAL A 272 -10.87 -25.71 -1.10
CA VAL A 272 -9.98 -26.88 -1.24
C VAL A 272 -10.69 -28.13 -0.69
N THR A 273 -11.35 -28.02 0.46
CA THR A 273 -12.12 -29.11 1.06
C THR A 273 -13.26 -29.55 0.14
N CYS A 274 -14.01 -28.62 -0.45
CA CYS A 274 -15.08 -28.93 -1.39
C CYS A 274 -14.55 -29.65 -2.66
N VAL A 275 -13.42 -29.20 -3.20
CA VAL A 275 -12.78 -29.84 -4.36
C VAL A 275 -12.32 -31.26 -4.02
N LEU A 276 -11.71 -31.46 -2.86
CA LEU A 276 -11.31 -32.79 -2.39
C LEU A 276 -12.53 -33.70 -2.21
N CYS A 277 -13.61 -33.21 -1.58
CA CYS A 277 -14.86 -33.95 -1.47
C CYS A 277 -15.45 -34.33 -2.83
N LEU A 278 -15.38 -33.44 -3.83
CA LEU A 278 -15.83 -33.73 -5.20
C LEU A 278 -14.96 -34.79 -5.89
N CYS A 279 -13.64 -34.77 -5.66
CA CYS A 279 -12.71 -35.75 -6.20
C CYS A 279 -12.93 -37.15 -5.62
N PHE A 280 -13.20 -37.25 -4.31
CA PHE A 280 -13.39 -38.52 -3.61
C PHE A 280 -14.87 -38.96 -3.47
N HIS A 281 -15.81 -38.26 -4.13
CA HIS A 281 -17.23 -38.56 -3.98
C HIS A 281 -17.59 -39.97 -4.50
N PRO A 282 -18.25 -40.84 -3.71
CA PRO A 282 -18.44 -42.25 -4.03
C PRO A 282 -19.30 -42.52 -5.28
N THR A 283 -20.24 -41.64 -5.65
CA THR A 283 -21.01 -41.82 -6.90
C THR A 283 -20.15 -41.75 -8.16
N LYS A 284 -18.98 -41.10 -8.13
CA LYS A 284 -18.03 -41.13 -9.25
C LYS A 284 -17.48 -42.54 -9.49
N LYS A 285 -17.42 -43.37 -8.44
CA LYS A 285 -17.00 -44.77 -8.49
C LYS A 285 -18.03 -45.67 -9.18
N GLN A 286 -19.30 -45.27 -9.20
CA GLN A 286 -20.38 -46.00 -9.89
C GLN A 286 -20.48 -45.64 -11.38
N GLU A 287 -20.20 -44.39 -11.77
CA GLU A 287 -20.13 -44.01 -13.20
C GLU A 287 -18.79 -44.40 -13.86
N GLY A 288 -17.72 -44.53 -13.06
CA GLY A 288 -16.33 -44.64 -13.50
C GLY A 288 -15.73 -46.04 -13.45
N ASN A 289 -16.53 -47.10 -13.54
CA ASN A 289 -15.97 -48.44 -13.71
C ASN A 289 -15.61 -48.66 -15.20
N PHE A 290 -14.71 -47.83 -15.71
CA PHE A 290 -14.10 -47.96 -17.03
C PHE A 290 -13.41 -49.34 -17.15
N TYR A 291 -12.81 -49.82 -16.06
CA TYR A 291 -12.23 -51.16 -15.96
C TYR A 291 -13.28 -52.29 -15.90
N SER A 292 -14.43 -52.14 -15.22
CA SER A 292 -15.47 -53.18 -15.30
C SER A 292 -16.25 -53.16 -16.61
N ARG A 293 -16.24 -52.04 -17.36
CA ARG A 293 -16.77 -51.99 -18.72
C ARG A 293 -15.82 -52.65 -19.72
N MET A 294 -14.50 -52.58 -19.52
CA MET A 294 -13.54 -53.36 -20.32
C MET A 294 -13.53 -54.85 -19.97
N ALA A 295 -13.71 -55.22 -18.69
CA ALA A 295 -13.77 -56.62 -18.25
C ALA A 295 -15.05 -57.38 -18.67
N HIS A 296 -15.99 -56.71 -19.33
CA HIS A 296 -17.22 -57.31 -19.87
C HIS A 296 -17.29 -57.27 -21.41
N TYR A 297 -16.17 -56.97 -22.08
CA TYR A 297 -15.99 -57.27 -23.50
C TYR A 297 -15.11 -58.53 -23.61
N ASP A 298 -15.73 -59.70 -23.42
CA ASP A 298 -15.30 -60.97 -24.03
C ASP A 298 -16.26 -61.29 -25.17
#